data_AF-A0A7W1LW32-F1
#
_entry.id   AF-A0A7W1LW32-F1
#
_cell.length_a   1.000
_cell.length_b   1.000
_cell.length_c   1.000
_cell.angle_alpha   90.00
_cell.angle_beta   90.00
_cell.angle_gamma   90.00
#
_symmetry.space_group_name_H-M   'P 1'
#
loop_
_entity.id
_entity.type
_entity.pdbx_description
1 polymer ?
#
loop_
_entity_poly.entity_id
_entity_poly.type
_entity_poly.pdbx_seq_one_letter_code
_entity_poly.pdbx_strand_id
1 'polypeptide(L)'
;YGPDGKVAFNAFGTISYNPATRAYTLHSYAQGNVGDFVLTPTSDGYVWEIPAGTMTIRYTAVIKDGVLREVGDRIMPSKEPVRFFEMNLKRVGDTNWPAAGAVSPK
;
A
#
# COMPACT_ATOMS: atom_id res chain seq x y z
N TYR A 1 -8.74 16.65 2.52
CA TYR A 1 -8.71 17.71 3.55
C TYR A 1 -9.88 17.49 4.49
N GLY A 2 -9.73 17.80 5.78
CA GLY A 2 -10.82 17.76 6.75
C GLY A 2 -11.83 18.88 6.54
N PRO A 3 -12.93 18.90 7.31
CA PRO A 3 -13.92 19.98 7.27
C PRO A 3 -13.34 21.38 7.52
N ASP A 4 -12.18 21.46 8.16
CA ASP A 4 -11.41 22.67 8.45
C ASP A 4 -10.42 23.06 7.34
N GLY A 5 -10.41 22.33 6.22
CA GLY A 5 -9.49 22.57 5.12
C GLY A 5 -8.05 22.11 5.38
N LYS A 6 -7.75 21.38 6.47
CA LYS A 6 -6.42 20.86 6.75
C LYS A 6 -6.19 19.46 6.18
N VAL A 7 -4.94 19.11 5.91
CA VAL A 7 -4.59 17.74 5.51
C VAL A 7 -4.78 16.83 6.72
N ALA A 8 -5.85 16.02 6.70
CA ALA A 8 -6.10 15.04 7.76
C ALA A 8 -5.21 13.80 7.61
N PHE A 9 -4.85 13.44 6.38
CA PHE A 9 -3.99 12.30 6.07
C PHE A 9 -3.28 12.55 4.74
N ASN A 10 -1.99 12.23 4.68
CA ASN A 10 -1.22 12.14 3.45
C ASN A 10 -0.24 10.98 3.59
N ALA A 11 -0.18 10.18 2.53
CA ALA A 11 0.78 9.10 2.38
C ALA A 11 1.28 9.07 0.93
N PHE A 12 2.53 8.65 0.77
CA PHE A 12 3.16 8.44 -0.52
C PHE A 12 3.93 7.13 -0.47
N GLY A 13 3.92 6.36 -1.55
CA GLY A 13 4.66 5.11 -1.63
C GLY A 13 5.15 4.81 -3.02
N THR A 14 6.29 4.13 -3.10
CA THR A 14 6.82 3.57 -4.35
C THR A 14 6.92 2.05 -4.20
N ILE A 15 6.52 1.33 -5.24
CA ILE A 15 6.65 -0.12 -5.31
C ILE A 15 7.72 -0.43 -6.35
N SER A 16 8.74 -1.19 -5.96
CA SER A 16 9.81 -1.60 -6.86
C SER A 16 10.01 -3.11 -6.81
N TYR A 17 10.26 -3.73 -7.97
CA TYR A 17 10.57 -5.14 -8.08
C TYR A 17 12.08 -5.33 -8.18
N ASN A 18 12.62 -6.21 -7.33
CA ASN A 18 14.02 -6.61 -7.41
C ASN A 18 14.15 -7.95 -8.16
N PRO A 19 14.77 -7.99 -9.35
CA PRO A 19 14.88 -9.23 -10.13
C PRO A 19 15.82 -10.28 -9.50
N ALA A 20 16.77 -9.88 -8.65
CA ALA A 20 17.70 -10.80 -8.00
C ALA A 20 17.03 -11.57 -6.85
N THR A 21 16.22 -10.88 -6.03
CA THR A 21 15.50 -11.50 -4.91
C THR A 21 14.08 -11.94 -5.28
N ARG A 22 13.58 -11.54 -6.45
CA ARG A 22 12.21 -11.78 -6.92
C ARG A 22 11.15 -11.29 -5.94
N ALA A 23 11.42 -10.16 -5.29
CA ALA A 23 10.55 -9.57 -4.29
C ALA A 23 10.15 -8.14 -4.66
N TYR A 24 8.96 -7.72 -4.25
CA TYR A 24 8.54 -6.33 -4.30
C TYR A 24 8.79 -5.66 -2.95
N THR A 25 9.31 -4.43 -2.99
CA THR A 25 9.44 -3.55 -1.83
C THR A 25 8.53 -2.35 -2.00
N LEU A 26 7.72 -2.05 -0.98
CA LEU A 26 7.02 -0.79 -0.80
C LEU A 26 7.88 0.12 0.08
N HIS A 27 8.43 1.19 -0.51
CA HIS A 27 9.02 2.29 0.25
C HIS A 27 7.90 3.30 0.55
N SER A 28 7.56 3.47 1.82
CA SER A 28 6.35 4.19 2.25
C SER A 28 6.68 5.39 3.14
N TYR A 29 5.95 6.48 2.94
CA TYR A 29 5.96 7.69 3.75
C TYR A 29 4.55 8.00 4.23
N ALA A 30 4.35 8.16 5.53
CA ALA A 30 3.06 8.56 6.08
C ALA A 30 3.21 9.27 7.43
N GLN A 31 2.63 10.47 7.54
CA GLN A 31 2.57 11.23 8.80
C GLN A 31 3.94 11.37 9.51
N GLY A 32 5.02 11.58 8.75
CA GLY A 32 6.38 11.68 9.27
C GLY A 32 7.12 10.36 9.50
N ASN A 33 6.47 9.22 9.28
CA ASN A 33 7.10 7.90 9.30
C ASN A 33 7.61 7.52 7.90
N VAL A 34 8.69 6.76 7.84
CA VAL A 34 9.27 6.21 6.61
C VAL A 34 9.71 4.76 6.84
N GLY A 35 9.57 3.89 5.84
CA GLY A 35 10.08 2.52 5.92
C GLY A 35 9.99 1.74 4.61
N ASP A 36 10.74 0.64 4.55
CA ASP A 36 10.72 -0.35 3.47
C ASP A 36 10.01 -1.62 3.95
N PHE A 37 8.98 -2.03 3.22
CA PHE A 37 8.15 -3.17 3.57
C PHE A 37 8.04 -4.14 2.42
N VAL A 38 8.07 -5.44 2.71
CA VAL A 38 7.81 -6.46 1.68
C VAL A 38 6.34 -6.35 1.26
N LEU A 39 6.11 -6.25 -0.04
CA LEU A 39 4.80 -6.33 -0.63
C LEU A 39 4.67 -7.66 -1.37
N THR A 40 3.67 -8.44 -0.99
CA THR A 40 3.42 -9.77 -1.56
C THR A 40 2.18 -9.71 -2.44
N PRO A 41 2.30 -9.86 -3.77
CA PRO A 41 1.15 -9.94 -4.66
C PRO A 41 0.26 -11.13 -4.31
N THR A 42 -1.05 -10.95 -4.44
CA THR A 42 -2.06 -12.03 -4.40
C THR A 42 -2.68 -12.20 -5.79
N SER A 43 -3.60 -13.16 -5.96
CA SER A 43 -4.31 -13.36 -7.23
C SER A 43 -5.19 -12.16 -7.64
N ASP A 44 -5.57 -11.33 -6.68
CA ASP A 44 -6.53 -10.24 -6.83
C ASP A 44 -6.06 -8.94 -6.18
N GLY A 45 -4.78 -8.80 -5.83
CA GLY A 45 -4.27 -7.61 -5.14
C GLY A 45 -2.90 -7.83 -4.49
N TYR A 46 -2.75 -7.42 -3.24
CA TYR A 46 -1.48 -7.51 -2.51
C TYR A 46 -1.67 -7.45 -0.99
N VAL A 47 -0.66 -7.92 -0.26
CA VAL A 47 -0.53 -7.79 1.20
C VAL A 47 0.83 -7.18 1.54
N TRP A 48 0.88 -6.28 2.52
CA TRP A 48 2.12 -5.79 3.10
C TRP A 48 1.96 -5.56 4.61
N GLU A 49 3.07 -5.59 5.34
CA GLU A 49 3.06 -5.60 6.80
C GLU A 49 4.08 -4.61 7.38
N ILE A 50 3.72 -4.01 8.52
CA ILE A 50 4.61 -3.19 9.35
C ILE A 50 4.79 -3.89 10.69
N PRO A 51 6.03 -4.29 11.06
CA PRO A 51 6.35 -4.69 12.41
C PRO A 51 6.19 -3.49 13.36
N ALA A 52 5.38 -3.63 14.42
CA ALA A 52 5.13 -2.55 15.37
C ALA A 52 5.20 -3.07 16.82
N GLY A 53 6.42 -3.34 17.29
CA GLY A 53 6.63 -3.96 18.60
C GLY A 53 6.12 -5.40 18.61
N THR A 54 5.23 -5.72 19.55
CA THR A 54 4.62 -7.07 19.66
C THR A 54 3.42 -7.28 18.73
N MET A 55 3.00 -6.25 18.00
CA MET A 55 1.91 -6.32 17.02
C MET A 55 2.44 -6.23 15.59
N THR A 56 1.64 -6.74 14.66
CA THR A 56 1.81 -6.53 13.22
C THR A 56 0.66 -5.68 12.72
N ILE A 57 0.96 -4.64 11.96
CA ILE A 57 -0.05 -3.94 11.17
C ILE A 57 -0.03 -4.57 9.79
N ARG A 58 -1.12 -5.22 9.40
CA ARG A 58 -1.26 -5.84 8.08
C ARG A 58 -2.21 -5.03 7.23
N TYR A 59 -1.78 -4.69 6.03
CA TYR A 59 -2.65 -4.14 5.01
C TYR A 59 -2.94 -5.19 3.94
N THR A 60 -4.20 -5.31 3.55
CA THR A 60 -4.65 -6.24 2.51
C THR A 60 -5.47 -5.46 1.48
N ALA A 61 -4.99 -5.45 0.25
CA ALA A 61 -5.65 -4.82 -0.87
C ALA A 61 -6.26 -5.86 -1.81
N VAL A 62 -7.49 -5.61 -2.23
CA VAL A 62 -8.18 -6.33 -3.31
C VAL A 62 -8.50 -5.32 -4.42
N ILE A 63 -8.12 -5.67 -5.63
CA ILE A 63 -8.32 -4.91 -6.86
C ILE A 63 -9.23 -5.73 -7.78
N LYS A 64 -10.46 -5.28 -7.95
CA LYS A 64 -11.46 -5.98 -8.77
C LYS A 64 -12.38 -4.96 -9.44
N ASP A 65 -12.71 -5.19 -10.71
CA ASP A 65 -13.67 -4.38 -11.48
C ASP A 65 -13.37 -2.86 -11.43
N GLY A 66 -12.07 -2.50 -11.46
CA GLY A 66 -11.62 -1.11 -11.41
C GLY A 66 -11.74 -0.45 -10.02
N VAL A 67 -11.96 -1.22 -8.96
CA VAL A 67 -12.00 -0.75 -7.57
C VAL A 67 -10.84 -1.36 -6.81
N LEU A 68 -10.11 -0.51 -6.07
CA LEU A 68 -9.14 -0.93 -5.06
C LEU A 68 -9.79 -0.75 -3.69
N ARG A 69 -9.92 -1.85 -2.95
CA ARG A 69 -10.27 -1.84 -1.54
C ARG A 69 -9.07 -2.30 -0.72
N GLU A 70 -8.54 -1.42 0.11
CA GLU A 70 -7.45 -1.74 1.01
C GLU A 70 -7.88 -1.56 2.46
N VAL A 71 -7.54 -2.54 3.29
CA VAL A 71 -7.91 -2.55 4.69
C VAL A 71 -6.68 -2.76 5.55
N GLY A 72 -6.63 -2.09 6.71
CA GLY A 72 -5.55 -2.18 7.67
C GLY A 72 -6.03 -2.79 8.98
N ASP A 73 -5.40 -3.88 9.38
CA ASP A 73 -5.72 -4.65 10.57
C ASP A 73 -4.53 -4.65 11.55
N ARG A 74 -4.81 -4.44 12.83
CA ARG A 74 -3.84 -4.65 13.91
C ARG A 74 -3.94 -6.09 14.38
N ILE A 75 -2.84 -6.82 14.30
CA ILE A 75 -2.74 -8.23 14.68
C ILE A 75 -1.87 -8.32 15.93
N MET A 76 -2.40 -8.93 16.98
CA MET A 76 -1.69 -9.23 18.23
C MET A 76 -1.72 -10.73 18.49
N PRO A 77 -0.71 -11.30 19.17
CA PRO A 77 -0.73 -12.70 19.57
C PRO A 77 -2.01 -13.05 20.34
N SER A 78 -2.65 -14.14 19.94
CA SER A 78 -3.83 -14.72 20.60
C SER A 78 -5.04 -13.78 20.70
N LYS A 79 -5.15 -12.77 19.83
CA LYS A 79 -6.30 -11.88 19.72
C LYS A 79 -6.81 -11.84 18.29
N GLU A 80 -8.12 -11.65 18.15
CA GLU A 80 -8.72 -11.37 16.85
C GLU A 80 -8.13 -10.09 16.25
N PRO A 81 -7.86 -10.06 14.92
CA PRO A 81 -7.43 -8.85 14.24
C PRO A 81 -8.44 -7.71 14.41
N VAL A 82 -7.94 -6.49 14.64
CA VAL A 82 -8.78 -5.30 14.78
C VAL A 82 -8.58 -4.37 13.59
N ARG A 83 -9.66 -4.19 12.81
CA ARG A 83 -9.73 -3.23 11.71
C ARG A 83 -9.64 -1.80 12.22
N PHE A 84 -8.71 -1.02 11.68
CA PHE A 84 -8.59 0.41 12.00
C PHE A 84 -8.51 1.32 10.78
N PHE A 85 -8.31 0.75 9.58
CA PHE A 85 -8.21 1.48 8.33
C PHE A 85 -9.02 0.79 7.24
N GLU A 86 -9.73 1.58 6.44
CA GLU A 86 -10.31 1.11 5.18
C GLU A 86 -10.26 2.26 4.16
N MET A 87 -9.81 1.92 2.95
CA MET A 87 -9.75 2.81 1.81
C MET A 87 -10.38 2.13 0.60
N ASN A 88 -11.28 2.85 -0.07
CA ASN A 88 -11.96 2.40 -1.26
C ASN A 88 -11.72 3.43 -2.37
N LEU A 89 -10.92 3.06 -3.37
CA LEU A 89 -10.59 3.90 -4.51
C LEU A 89 -11.27 3.36 -5.75
N LYS A 90 -11.90 4.25 -6.51
CA LYS A 90 -12.38 3.96 -7.85
C LYS A 90 -11.36 4.42 -8.88
N ARG A 91 -11.04 3.56 -9.83
CA ARG A 91 -10.20 3.92 -10.97
C ARG A 91 -10.84 5.06 -11.76
N VAL A 92 -10.06 6.11 -12.02
CA VAL A 92 -10.51 7.29 -12.78
C VAL A 92 -10.19 7.15 -14.27
N GLY A 93 -9.11 6.46 -14.62
CA GLY A 93 -8.72 6.21 -16.01
C GLY A 93 -7.31 5.67 -16.12
N ASP A 94 -6.89 5.40 -17.36
CA ASP A 94 -5.50 5.10 -17.71
C ASP A 94 -4.64 6.36 -17.62
N THR A 95 -3.37 6.19 -17.27
CA THR A 95 -2.36 7.25 -17.36
C THR A 95 -1.12 6.69 -18.04
N ASN A 96 -0.48 7.52 -18.87
CA ASN A 96 0.79 7.17 -19.47
C ASN A 96 1.94 7.34 -18.47
N TRP A 97 1.74 8.06 -17.37
CA TRP A 97 2.72 8.17 -16.28
C TRP A 97 2.88 6.82 -15.55
N PRO A 98 4.08 6.41 -15.07
CA PRO A 98 5.36 7.12 -15.16
C PRO A 98 6.15 6.89 -16.45
N ALA A 99 5.68 6.02 -17.34
CA ALA A 99 6.39 5.63 -18.55
C ALA A 99 6.21 6.59 -19.74
N ALA A 100 5.46 7.68 -19.58
CA ALA A 100 5.18 8.64 -20.65
C ALA A 100 6.50 9.23 -21.15
N GLY A 101 6.91 8.84 -22.36
CA GLY A 101 8.19 9.24 -22.94
C GLY A 101 9.42 8.48 -22.41
N ALA A 102 9.24 7.38 -21.67
CA ALA A 102 10.36 6.54 -21.26
C ALA A 102 11.01 5.86 -22.47
N VAL A 103 12.34 5.90 -22.54
CA VAL A 103 13.12 5.16 -23.53
C VAL A 103 13.37 3.76 -22.97
N SER A 104 12.90 2.73 -23.66
CA SER A 104 13.13 1.33 -23.26
C SER A 104 14.63 0.97 -23.32
N PRO A 105 15.10 0.06 -22.45
CA PRO A 105 16.43 -0.53 -22.61
C PRO A 105 16.61 -1.16 -23.99
N LYS A 106 17.81 -1.08 -24.56
CA LYS A 106 18.18 -1.79 -25.79
C LYS A 106 18.57 -3.24 -25.50
#